data_AF-A0AB38EQB3-F1
#
_entry.id   AF-A0AB38EQB3-F1
#
_cell.length_a   1.000
_cell.length_b   1.000
_cell.length_c   1.000
_cell.angle_alpha   90.00
_cell.angle_beta   90.00
_cell.angle_gamma   90.00
#
_symmetry.space_group_name_H-M   'P 1'
#
loop_
_entity.id
_entity.type
_entity.pdbx_description
1 polymer ?
#
loop_
_entity_poly.entity_id
_entity_poly.type
_entity_poly.pdbx_seq_one_letter_code
_entity_poly.pdbx_strand_id
1 'polypeptide(L)' 'MIWSIAARPSRYKKHGEKSLIARVYRKIEFTKAQLRAKVEHPFRVIKRQFGYTKVRFRGLAKNTAQQATLFALSNL' A
#
# COMPACT_ATOMS: atom_id res chain seq x y z
N MET A 1 -13.00 11.25 10.22
CA MET A 1 -12.24 10.40 9.27
C MET A 1 -12.40 8.95 9.70
N ILE A 2 -13.01 8.09 8.89
CA ILE A 2 -13.26 6.68 9.26
C ILE A 2 -12.09 5.84 8.74
N TRP A 3 -11.29 5.28 9.64
CA TRP A 3 -10.21 4.35 9.29
C TRP A 3 -10.77 2.96 9.04
N SER A 4 -10.46 2.36 7.88
CA SER A 4 -10.89 0.99 7.56
C SER A 4 -9.70 0.04 7.62
N ILE A 5 -9.69 -0.81 8.65
CA ILE A 5 -8.63 -1.81 8.87
C ILE A 5 -8.97 -3.09 8.09
N ALA A 6 -7.95 -3.78 7.57
CA ALA A 6 -8.11 -5.07 6.92
C ALA A 6 -8.56 -6.14 7.93
N ALA A 7 -9.57 -6.92 7.57
CA ALA A 7 -10.11 -7.96 8.43
C ALA A 7 -9.29 -9.26 8.32
N ARG A 8 -9.11 -9.96 9.45
CA ARG A 8 -8.45 -11.29 9.44
C ARG A 8 -9.33 -12.29 8.68
N PRO A 9 -8.77 -13.14 7.78
CA PRO A 9 -9.54 -14.11 7.00
C PRO A 9 -10.43 -15.06 7.82
N SER A 10 -10.01 -15.41 9.04
CA SER A 10 -10.78 -16.27 9.94
C SER A 10 -12.12 -15.68 10.39
N ARG A 11 -12.32 -14.35 10.29
CA ARG A 11 -13.59 -13.70 10.69
C ARG A 11 -14.74 -14.09 9.76
N TYR A 12 -14.52 -14.00 8.45
CA TYR A 12 -15.58 -14.27 7.47
C TYR A 12 -15.61 -15.72 6.98
N LYS A 13 -14.54 -16.51 7.20
CA LYS A 13 -14.56 -17.97 6.95
C LYS A 13 -15.60 -18.72 7.80
N LYS A 14 -16.02 -18.15 8.94
CA LYS A 14 -17.07 -18.72 9.81
C LYS A 14 -18.43 -18.88 9.12
N HIS A 15 -18.72 -18.06 8.10
CA HIS A 15 -20.01 -18.11 7.40
C HIS A 15 -20.09 -19.24 6.35
N GLY A 16 -19.03 -20.04 6.17
CA GLY A 16 -18.94 -21.08 5.14
C GLY A 16 -18.49 -20.52 3.79
N GLU A 17 -17.71 -21.29 3.03
CA GLU A 17 -17.08 -20.83 1.79
C GLU A 17 -18.08 -20.43 0.68
N LYS A 18 -19.23 -21.11 0.65
CA LYS A 18 -20.30 -20.88 -0.33
C LYS A 18 -21.25 -19.74 0.07
N SER A 19 -21.12 -19.19 1.29
CA SER A 19 -22.01 -18.13 1.77
C SER A 19 -21.77 -16.81 1.04
N LEU A 20 -22.88 -16.14 0.69
CA LEU A 20 -22.86 -14.82 0.08
C LEU A 20 -22.13 -13.80 0.97
N ILE A 21 -22.29 -13.91 2.29
CA ILE A 21 -21.64 -13.03 3.26
C ILE A 21 -20.12 -13.14 3.14
N ALA A 22 -19.57 -14.36 3.11
CA ALA A 22 -18.14 -14.60 2.98
C ALA A 22 -17.57 -14.07 1.65
N ARG A 23 -18.35 -14.15 0.56
CA ARG A 23 -17.96 -13.60 -0.75
C ARG A 23 -17.88 -12.09 -0.74
N VAL A 24 -18.87 -11.41 -0.14
CA VAL A 24 -18.89 -9.94 -0.03
C VAL A 24 -17.70 -9.46 0.79
N TYR A 25 -17.44 -10.06 1.96
CA TYR A 25 -16.26 -9.72 2.77
C TYR A 25 -14.96 -9.88 2.00
N ARG A 26 -14.79 -11.00 1.26
CA ARG A 26 -13.59 -11.23 0.44
C ARG A 26 -13.43 -10.15 -0.62
N LYS A 27 -14.52 -9.70 -1.26
CA LYS A 27 -14.47 -8.64 -2.27
C LYS A 27 -14.05 -7.30 -1.67
N ILE A 28 -14.57 -6.95 -0.49
CA ILE A 28 -14.18 -5.74 0.24
C ILE A 28 -12.68 -5.77 0.58
N GLU A 29 -12.20 -6.87 1.18
CA GLU A 29 -10.78 -7.00 1.53
C GLU A 29 -9.87 -7.03 0.31
N PHE A 30 -10.32 -7.61 -0.81
CA PHE A 30 -9.61 -7.55 -2.08
C PHE A 30 -9.45 -6.11 -2.59
N THR A 31 -10.52 -5.31 -2.56
CA THR A 31 -10.45 -3.89 -2.96
C THR A 31 -9.49 -3.11 -2.06
N LYS A 32 -9.51 -3.35 -0.74
CA LYS A 32 -8.53 -2.74 0.18
C LYS A 32 -7.10 -3.11 -0.20
N ALA A 33 -6.83 -4.39 -0.46
CA ALA A 33 -5.51 -4.87 -0.86
C ALA A 33 -5.06 -4.28 -2.22
N GLN A 34 -5.97 -4.16 -3.19
CA GLN A 34 -5.70 -3.58 -4.49
C GLN A 34 -5.28 -2.11 -4.38
N LEU A 35 -5.98 -1.32 -3.57
CA LEU A 35 -5.61 0.07 -3.28
C LEU A 35 -4.23 0.15 -2.61
N ARG A 36 -3.95 -0.72 -1.64
CA ARG A 36 -2.64 -0.78 -0.98
C ARG A 36 -1.53 -1.11 -1.97
N ALA A 37 -1.73 -2.06 -2.87
CA ALA A 37 -0.73 -2.45 -3.85
C ALA A 37 -0.33 -1.27 -4.77
N LYS A 38 -1.30 -0.44 -5.18
CA LYS A 38 -1.02 0.77 -5.99
C LYS A 38 -0.14 1.77 -5.24
N VAL A 39 -0.38 1.97 -3.95
CA VAL A 39 0.40 2.90 -3.13
C VAL A 39 1.77 2.32 -2.78
N GLU A 40 1.85 1.03 -2.44
CA GLU A 40 3.09 0.35 -2.05
C GLU A 40 4.07 0.20 -3.24
N HIS A 41 3.58 0.20 -4.48
CA HIS A 41 4.39 0.07 -5.70
C HIS A 41 5.46 1.16 -5.86
N PRO A 42 5.16 2.47 -5.89
CA PRO A 42 6.17 3.52 -6.02
C PRO A 42 7.19 3.48 -4.87
N PHE A 43 6.76 3.19 -3.63
CA PHE A 43 7.70 3.02 -2.52
C PHE A 43 8.67 1.86 -2.75
N ARG A 44 8.20 0.73 -3.31
CA ARG A 44 9.06 -0.40 -3.65
C ARG A 44 10.07 0.00 -4.73
N VAL A 45 9.64 0.70 -5.78
CA VAL A 45 10.51 1.19 -6.86
C VAL A 45 11.59 2.12 -6.30
N ILE A 46 11.20 3.13 -5.53
CA ILE A 46 12.11 4.11 -4.89
C ILE A 46 13.13 3.42 -3.98
N LYS A 47 12.68 2.47 -3.14
CA LYS A 47 13.57 1.82 -2.17
C LYS A 47 14.47 0.76 -2.80
N ARG A 48 13.99 0.01 -3.80
CA ARG A 48 14.70 -1.15 -4.37
C ARG A 48 15.46 -0.82 -5.64
N GLN A 49 14.86 -0.12 -6.60
CA GLN A 49 15.50 0.20 -7.87
C GLN A 49 16.40 1.44 -7.74
N PHE A 50 15.89 2.51 -7.14
CA PHE A 50 16.65 3.75 -6.93
C PHE A 50 17.54 3.72 -5.67
N GLY A 51 17.47 2.66 -4.85
CA GLY A 51 18.33 2.47 -3.69
C GLY A 51 18.10 3.44 -2.53
N TYR A 52 17.00 4.19 -2.50
CA TYR A 52 16.69 5.17 -1.45
C TYR A 52 16.22 4.46 -0.16
N THR A 53 17.15 3.85 0.56
CA THR A 53 16.90 2.99 1.73
C THR A 53 17.24 3.64 3.06
N LYS A 54 18.14 4.62 3.07
CA LYS A 54 18.61 5.31 4.28
C LYS A 54 18.12 6.75 4.32
N VAL A 55 17.67 7.18 5.49
CA VAL A 55 17.31 8.59 5.75
C VAL A 55 18.59 9.40 5.89
N ARG A 56 18.63 10.58 5.25
CA ARG A 56 19.71 11.55 5.38
C ARG A 56 19.15 12.82 6.02
N PHE A 57 19.70 13.22 7.17
CA PHE A 57 19.25 14.40 7.92
C PHE A 57 19.95 15.69 7.50
N ARG A 58 21.13 15.59 6.87
CA ARG A 58 21.84 16.75 6.31
C ARG A 58 21.24 17.13 4.96
N GLY A 59 21.11 18.44 4.71
CA GLY A 59 20.65 18.97 3.42
C GLY A 59 19.18 18.67 3.14
N LEU A 60 18.29 18.92 4.10
CA LEU A 60 16.85 18.61 4.01
C LEU A 60 16.21 19.13 2.71
N ALA A 61 16.47 20.37 2.31
CA ALA A 61 15.93 20.94 1.07
C ALA A 61 16.30 20.11 -0.17
N LYS A 62 17.56 19.67 -0.28
CA LYS A 62 18.04 18.83 -1.39
C LYS A 62 17.40 17.43 -1.34
N ASN A 63 17.26 16.85 -0.14
CA ASN A 63 16.64 15.54 0.03
C ASN A 63 15.15 15.55 -0.30
N THR A 64 14.42 16.61 0.07
CA THR A 64 13.00 16.77 -0.28
C THR A 64 12.80 16.92 -1.78
N ALA A 65 13.63 17.74 -2.45
CA ALA A 65 13.61 17.86 -3.91
C ALA A 65 13.90 16.51 -4.59
N GLN A 66 14.90 15.76 -4.11
CA GLN A 66 15.20 14.42 -4.61
C GLN A 66 14.01 13.46 -4.46
N GLN A 67 13.35 13.44 -3.30
CA GLN A 67 12.17 12.59 -3.06
C GLN A 67 11.03 12.94 -4.02
N ALA A 68 10.73 14.23 -4.20
CA ALA A 68 9.68 14.68 -5.12
C ALA A 68 9.94 14.19 -6.56
N THR A 69 11.19 14.32 -7.02
CA THR A 69 11.59 13.83 -8.35
C THR A 69 11.46 12.30 -8.46
N LEU A 70 11.89 11.55 -7.44
CA LEU A 70 11.77 10.09 -7.43
C LEU A 70 10.30 9.61 -7.44
N PHE A 71 9.41 10.32 -6.75
CA PHE A 71 7.97 10.04 -6.82
C PHE A 71 7.37 10.36 -8.19
N ALA A 72 7.77 11.47 -8.83
CA ALA A 72 7.35 11.79 -10.18
C ALA A 72 7.79 10.71 -11.20
N LEU A 73 9.02 10.20 -11.08
CA LEU A 73 9.57 9.18 -11.98
C LEU A 73 8.99 7.77 -11.74
N SER A 74 8.61 7.44 -10.51
CA SER A 74 8.06 6.12 -10.17
C SER A 74 6.56 5.99 -10.39
N ASN A 75 5.89 7.08 -10.74
CA ASN A 75 4.45 7.16 -11.03
C ASN A 75 4.15 7.47 -12.51
N LEU A 76 5.11 7.22 -13.40
CA LEU A 76 4.91 7.09 -14.85
C LEU A 76 4.51 5.65 -15.17
#